data_AF-A0A2V2SJ37-F1
#
_entry.id   AF-A0A2V2SJ37-F1
#
_cell.length_a   1.000
_cell.length_b   1.000
_cell.length_c   1.000
_cell.angle_alpha   90.00
_cell.angle_beta   90.00
_cell.angle_gamma   90.00
#
_symmetry.space_group_name_H-M   'P 1'
#
loop_
_entity.id
_entity.type
_entity.pdbx_description
1 polymer ?
#
loop_
_entity_poly.entity_id
_entity_poly.type
_entity_poly.pdbx_seq_one_letter_code
_entity_poly.pdbx_strand_id
1 'polypeptide(L)'
;MPRRLNLSLGKRQPLSRQTAWGCFTSNVALPGSGSLLAGRLSGYYQLALAFLGLILTLALGLRFVWWYFANKASLSDPQIDPATKLAEMWPVMFWPLLGIAIFGFGWLWGVLTGLQILREAKDSEPQNVPPKLS
;
A
#
# COMPACT_ATOMS: atom_id res chain seq x y z
N MET A 1 35.73 -3.39 -16.00
CA MET A 1 34.75 -3.87 -17.02
C MET A 1 33.44 -4.18 -16.31
N PRO A 2 32.34 -3.45 -16.56
CA PRO A 2 31.07 -3.74 -15.90
C PRO A 2 30.37 -4.88 -16.64
N ARG A 3 30.11 -5.99 -15.94
CA ARG A 3 29.32 -7.12 -16.46
C ARG A 3 27.87 -6.68 -16.59
N ARG A 4 27.36 -6.60 -17.82
CA ARG A 4 25.92 -6.49 -18.09
C ARG A 4 25.30 -7.86 -17.78
N LEU A 5 24.67 -7.98 -16.61
CA LEU A 5 23.82 -9.12 -16.27
C LEU A 5 22.56 -9.06 -17.14
N ASN A 6 22.63 -9.65 -18.33
CA ASN A 6 21.45 -9.95 -19.14
C ASN A 6 20.74 -11.15 -18.51
N LEU A 7 19.94 -10.88 -17.48
CA LEU A 7 18.91 -11.79 -17.00
C LEU A 7 17.80 -11.83 -18.07
N SER A 8 18.01 -12.64 -19.11
CA SER A 8 16.93 -13.10 -19.96
C SER A 8 16.05 -14.06 -19.16
N LEU A 9 15.31 -13.52 -18.20
CA LEU A 9 14.01 -14.10 -17.83
C LEU A 9 13.29 -14.25 -19.16
N GLY A 10 13.08 -15.50 -19.60
CA GLY A 10 12.50 -15.81 -20.91
C GLY A 10 11.23 -14.99 -21.16
N LYS A 11 10.85 -14.82 -22.43
CA LYS A 11 9.66 -14.05 -22.86
C LYS A 11 8.58 -14.13 -21.78
N ARG A 12 8.31 -13.02 -21.09
CA ARG A 12 7.30 -12.96 -20.03
C ARG A 12 6.01 -13.49 -20.64
N GLN A 13 5.67 -14.74 -20.31
CA GLN A 13 4.40 -15.30 -20.76
C GLN A 13 3.30 -14.44 -20.14
N PRO A 14 2.19 -14.22 -20.87
CA PRO A 14 1.05 -13.52 -20.30
C PRO A 14 0.67 -14.21 -18.99
N LEU A 15 0.49 -13.40 -17.94
CA LEU A 15 0.17 -13.89 -16.61
C LEU A 15 -1.14 -14.71 -16.67
N SER A 16 -1.09 -15.95 -16.18
CA SER A 16 -2.31 -16.73 -16.01
C SER A 16 -3.24 -16.01 -15.03
N ARG A 17 -4.56 -16.18 -15.21
CA ARG A 17 -5.56 -15.58 -14.33
C ARG A 17 -5.38 -15.98 -12.85
N GLN A 18 -4.91 -17.21 -12.59
CA GLN A 18 -4.61 -17.66 -11.23
C GLN A 18 -3.42 -16.90 -10.64
N THR A 19 -2.33 -16.72 -11.40
CA THR A 19 -1.17 -15.95 -10.95
C THR A 19 -1.52 -14.47 -10.76
N ALA A 20 -2.38 -13.91 -11.60
CA ALA A 20 -2.86 -12.54 -11.48
C ALA A 20 -3.69 -12.31 -10.21
N TRP A 21 -4.54 -13.27 -9.83
CA TRP A 21 -5.23 -13.27 -8.53
C TRP A 21 -4.25 -13.35 -7.36
N GLY A 22 -3.21 -14.19 -7.47
CA GLY A 22 -2.13 -14.23 -6.48
C GLY A 22 -1.45 -12.87 -6.32
N CYS A 23 -1.13 -12.19 -7.43
CA CYS A 23 -0.55 -10.85 -7.39
C CYS A 23 -1.51 -9.84 -6.75
N PHE A 24 -2.80 -9.90 -7.07
CA PHE A 24 -3.79 -9.01 -6.47
C PHE A 24 -3.91 -9.21 -4.95
N THR A 25 -4.09 -10.44 -4.48
CA THR A 25 -4.23 -10.73 -3.04
C THR A 25 -2.95 -10.38 -2.27
N SER A 26 -1.77 -10.61 -2.85
CA SER A 26 -0.51 -10.15 -2.28
C SER A 26 -0.46 -8.62 -2.15
N ASN A 27 -0.90 -7.86 -3.16
CA ASN A 27 -0.96 -6.39 -3.07
C ASN A 27 -1.98 -5.88 -2.03
N VAL A 28 -3.09 -6.58 -1.83
CA VAL A 28 -4.07 -6.24 -0.77
C VAL A 28 -3.47 -6.46 0.62
N ALA A 29 -2.76 -7.57 0.81
CA ALA A 29 -2.13 -7.92 2.09
C ALA A 29 -0.91 -7.03 2.41
N LEU A 30 -0.02 -6.86 1.44
CA LEU A 30 1.17 -6.02 1.54
C LEU A 30 1.36 -5.26 0.22
N PRO A 31 1.03 -3.95 0.18
CA PRO A 31 1.04 -3.19 -1.06
C PRO A 31 2.44 -3.13 -1.67
N GLY A 32 2.50 -3.46 -2.96
CA GLY A 32 3.71 -3.52 -3.76
C GLY A 32 4.30 -4.92 -3.91
N SER A 33 4.01 -5.85 -3.00
CA SER A 33 4.51 -7.23 -3.11
C SER A 33 3.98 -7.95 -4.37
N GLY A 34 2.67 -7.86 -4.63
CA GLY A 34 2.03 -8.40 -5.83
C GLY A 34 2.47 -7.70 -7.12
N SER A 35 2.72 -6.39 -7.05
CA SER A 35 3.28 -5.63 -8.17
C SER A 35 4.68 -6.13 -8.53
N LEU A 36 5.53 -6.42 -7.54
CA LEU A 36 6.87 -6.99 -7.76
C LEU A 36 6.80 -8.41 -8.31
N LEU A 37 5.87 -9.25 -7.81
CA LEU A 37 5.63 -10.59 -8.33
C LEU A 37 5.19 -10.57 -9.81
N ALA A 38 4.38 -9.58 -10.20
CA ALA A 38 4.03 -9.31 -11.60
C ALA A 38 5.15 -8.62 -12.40
N GLY A 39 6.32 -8.39 -11.80
CA GLY A 39 7.49 -7.78 -12.44
C GLY A 39 7.34 -6.29 -12.74
N ARG A 40 6.51 -5.56 -11.98
CA ARG A 40 6.32 -4.10 -12.08
C ARG A 40 7.19 -3.37 -11.05
N LEU A 41 8.01 -2.43 -11.54
CA LEU A 41 8.88 -1.61 -10.68
C LEU A 41 8.10 -0.70 -9.72
N SER A 42 6.84 -0.39 -10.02
CA SER A 42 5.94 0.37 -9.13
C SER A 42 5.82 -0.27 -7.73
N GLY A 43 6.03 -1.58 -7.62
CA GLY A 43 5.99 -2.28 -6.34
C GLY A 43 7.01 -1.80 -5.32
N TYR A 44 8.20 -1.36 -5.75
CA TYR A 44 9.19 -0.80 -4.82
C TYR A 44 8.71 0.51 -4.19
N TYR A 45 8.11 1.40 -4.99
CA TYR A 45 7.58 2.66 -4.49
C TYR A 45 6.35 2.46 -3.59
N GLN A 46 5.48 1.50 -3.93
CA GLN A 46 4.33 1.12 -3.11
C GLN A 46 4.77 0.59 -1.75
N LEU A 47 5.75 -0.30 -1.71
CA LEU A 47 6.34 -0.80 -0.46
C LEU A 47 7.01 0.32 0.33
N ALA A 48 7.79 1.18 -0.32
CA ALA A 48 8.48 2.29 0.34
C ALA A 48 7.48 3.25 1.01
N LEU A 49 6.40 3.62 0.30
CA LEU A 49 5.34 4.46 0.85
C LEU A 49 4.61 3.77 2.00
N ALA A 50 4.29 2.48 1.86
CA ALA A 50 3.64 1.73 2.91
C ALA A 50 4.50 1.63 4.18
N PHE A 51 5.78 1.26 4.05
CA PHE A 51 6.68 1.20 5.19
C PHE A 51 6.92 2.57 5.81
N LEU A 52 7.11 3.62 5.00
CA LEU A 52 7.29 4.98 5.49
C LEU A 52 6.06 5.44 6.27
N GLY A 53 4.87 5.28 5.70
CA GLY A 53 3.61 5.63 6.36
C GLY A 53 3.38 4.83 7.65
N LEU A 54 3.66 3.53 7.63
CA LEU A 54 3.55 2.67 8.81
C LEU A 54 4.53 3.09 9.92
N ILE A 55 5.80 3.31 9.58
CA ILE A 55 6.83 3.73 10.54
C ILE A 55 6.48 5.09 11.14
N LEU A 56 6.07 6.07 10.33
CA LEU A 56 5.63 7.37 10.81
C LEU A 56 4.42 7.25 11.74
N THR A 57 3.43 6.43 11.36
CA THR A 57 2.24 6.19 12.18
C THR A 57 2.60 5.56 13.51
N LEU A 58 3.46 4.55 13.54
CA LEU A 58 3.84 3.86 14.78
C LEU A 58 4.71 4.74 15.67
N ALA A 59 5.78 5.32 15.13
CA ALA A 59 6.72 6.13 15.91
C ALA A 59 6.05 7.37 16.50
N LEU A 60 5.25 8.09 15.70
CA LEU A 60 4.60 9.33 16.12
C LEU A 60 3.24 9.06 16.79
N GLY A 61 2.61 7.91 16.50
CA GLY A 61 1.42 7.43 17.20
C GLY A 61 1.72 7.07 18.65
N LEU A 62 2.86 6.45 18.94
CA LEU A 62 3.29 6.21 20.33
C LEU A 62 3.45 7.53 21.11
N ARG A 63 4.00 8.57 20.48
CA ARG A 63 4.07 9.91 21.06
C ARG A 63 2.68 10.48 21.34
N PHE A 64 1.73 10.32 20.42
CA PHE A 64 0.34 10.75 20.62
C PHE A 64 -0.33 9.98 21.77
N VAL A 65 -0.17 8.65 21.83
CA VAL A 65 -0.72 7.81 22.91
C VAL A 65 -0.17 8.24 24.26
N TRP A 66 1.14 8.48 24.34
CA TRP A 66 1.77 9.00 25.56
C TRP A 66 1.18 10.36 25.96
N TRP A 67 1.11 11.30 25.02
CA TRP A 67 0.53 12.63 25.25
C TRP A 67 -0.92 12.54 25.73
N TYR A 68 -1.73 11.67 25.12
CA TYR A 68 -3.12 11.47 25.49
C TYR A 68 -3.25 11.00 26.94
N PHE A 69 -2.49 9.98 27.34
CA PHE A 69 -2.53 9.47 28.72
C PHE A 69 -2.01 10.48 29.74
N ALA A 70 -1.03 11.31 29.38
CA ALA A 70 -0.54 12.39 30.24
C ALA A 70 -1.57 13.52 30.43
N ASN A 71 -2.42 13.77 29.43
CA ASN A 71 -3.38 14.88 29.42
C ASN A 71 -4.84 14.45 29.68
N LYS A 72 -5.10 13.15 29.88
CA LYS A 72 -6.46 12.59 30.01
C LYS A 72 -7.36 13.28 31.04
N ALA A 73 -6.78 13.71 32.16
CA ALA A 73 -7.53 14.37 33.24
C ALA A 73 -8.00 15.76 32.81
N SER A 74 -7.13 16.51 32.11
CA SER A 74 -7.47 17.82 31.55
C SER A 74 -8.43 17.71 30.37
N LEU A 75 -8.37 16.64 29.58
CA LEU A 75 -9.31 16.40 28.48
C LEU A 75 -10.74 16.09 28.94
N SER A 76 -10.91 15.65 30.20
CA SER A 76 -12.22 15.29 30.77
C SER A 76 -12.81 16.40 31.65
N ASP A 77 -12.10 17.53 31.78
CA ASP A 77 -12.53 18.66 32.61
C ASP A 77 -13.60 19.48 31.88
N PRO A 78 -14.86 19.50 32.37
CA PRO A 78 -15.96 20.22 31.73
C PRO A 78 -15.82 21.74 31.82
N GLN A 79 -14.88 22.27 32.61
CA GLN A 79 -14.63 23.72 32.71
C GLN A 79 -13.67 24.25 31.64
N ILE A 80 -13.01 23.37 30.89
CA ILE A 80 -12.04 23.76 29.88
C ILE A 80 -12.73 23.90 28.52
N ASP A 81 -12.41 24.99 27.82
CA ASP A 81 -12.87 25.20 26.45
C ASP A 81 -12.37 24.07 25.51
N PRO A 82 -13.28 23.32 24.86
CA PRO A 82 -12.92 22.23 23.96
C PRO A 82 -12.04 22.67 22.78
N ALA A 83 -12.21 23.89 22.27
CA ALA A 83 -11.45 24.38 21.12
C ALA A 83 -9.96 24.55 21.46
N THR A 84 -9.68 25.07 22.66
CA THR A 84 -8.31 25.21 23.18
C THR A 84 -7.61 23.85 23.29
N LYS A 85 -8.30 22.81 23.77
CA LYS A 85 -7.71 21.46 23.87
C LYS A 85 -7.52 20.77 22.53
N LEU A 86 -8.42 21.01 21.58
CA LEU A 86 -8.23 20.53 20.22
C LEU A 86 -6.98 21.16 19.57
N ALA A 87 -6.75 22.46 19.80
CA ALA A 87 -5.57 23.16 19.29
C ALA A 87 -4.25 22.62 19.88
N GLU A 88 -4.24 22.26 21.17
CA GLU A 88 -3.09 21.61 21.83
C GLU A 88 -2.84 20.19 21.29
N MET A 89 -3.91 19.43 21.02
CA MET A 89 -3.84 18.05 20.53
C MET A 89 -3.40 17.97 19.07
N TRP A 90 -3.86 18.91 18.24
CA TRP A 90 -3.66 18.92 16.80
C TRP A 90 -2.22 18.68 16.33
N PRO A 91 -1.20 19.42 16.81
CA PRO A 91 0.17 19.23 16.34
C PRO A 91 0.76 17.87 16.70
N VAL A 92 0.27 17.21 17.77
CA VAL A 92 0.72 15.87 18.15
C VAL A 92 -0.02 14.79 17.35
N MET A 93 -1.28 15.03 17.01
CA MET A 93 -2.14 14.11 16.25
C MET A 93 -1.91 14.19 14.73
N PHE A 94 -1.53 15.35 14.20
CA PHE A 94 -1.37 15.57 12.76
C PHE A 94 -0.35 14.62 12.11
N TRP A 95 0.78 14.40 12.77
CA TRP A 95 1.86 13.58 12.22
C TRP A 95 1.52 12.08 12.08
N PRO A 96 0.92 11.41 13.08
CA PRO A 96 0.46 10.04 12.88
C PRO A 96 -0.65 9.96 11.82
N LEU A 97 -1.54 10.95 11.73
CA LEU A 97 -2.55 11.01 10.66
C LEU A 97 -1.91 11.14 9.28
N LEU A 98 -0.85 11.93 9.14
CA LEU A 98 -0.07 12.01 7.91
C LEU A 98 0.57 10.67 7.56
N GLY A 99 1.10 9.95 8.55
CA GLY A 99 1.61 8.58 8.37
C GLY A 99 0.53 7.63 7.82
N ILE A 100 -0.67 7.68 8.40
CA ILE A 100 -1.83 6.88 7.95
C ILE A 100 -2.21 7.24 6.52
N ALA A 101 -2.22 8.54 6.18
CA ALA A 101 -2.53 9.00 4.82
C ALA A 101 -1.51 8.50 3.80
N ILE A 102 -0.20 8.56 4.11
CA ILE A 102 0.87 8.05 3.24
C ILE A 102 0.74 6.53 3.05
N PHE A 103 0.51 5.79 4.15
CA PHE A 103 0.29 4.34 4.10
C PHE A 103 -0.94 4.02 3.24
N GLY A 104 -2.07 4.67 3.48
CA GLY A 104 -3.32 4.47 2.76
C GLY A 104 -3.19 4.78 1.27
N PHE A 105 -2.43 5.81 0.90
CA PHE A 105 -2.13 6.12 -0.49
C PHE A 105 -1.29 5.02 -1.15
N GLY A 106 -0.20 4.57 -0.51
CA GLY A 106 0.62 3.45 -1.00
C GLY A 106 -0.19 2.16 -1.13
N TRP A 107 -1.06 1.90 -0.17
CA TRP A 107 -1.98 0.76 -0.16
C TRP A 107 -2.96 0.80 -1.32
N LEU A 108 -3.69 1.91 -1.48
CA LEU A 108 -4.66 2.08 -2.56
C LEU A 108 -3.98 1.96 -3.93
N TRP A 109 -2.78 2.54 -4.09
CA TRP A 109 -2.01 2.39 -5.32
C TRP A 109 -1.66 0.91 -5.61
N GLY A 110 -1.27 0.15 -4.59
CA GLY A 110 -1.04 -1.29 -4.70
C GLY A 110 -2.28 -2.06 -5.16
N VAL A 111 -3.44 -1.78 -4.55
CA VAL A 111 -4.72 -2.40 -4.92
C VAL A 111 -5.09 -2.07 -6.37
N LEU A 112 -5.01 -0.80 -6.78
CA LEU A 112 -5.29 -0.37 -8.15
C LEU A 112 -4.36 -1.06 -9.16
N THR A 113 -3.08 -1.23 -8.81
CA THR A 113 -2.12 -1.94 -9.65
C THR A 113 -2.46 -3.43 -9.74
N GLY A 114 -2.90 -4.05 -8.65
CA GLY A 114 -3.40 -5.43 -8.65
C GLY A 114 -4.62 -5.61 -9.54
N LEU A 115 -5.55 -4.65 -9.53
CA LEU A 115 -6.72 -4.67 -10.44
C LEU A 115 -6.31 -4.52 -11.90
N GLN A 116 -5.29 -3.72 -12.22
CA GLN A 116 -4.75 -3.62 -13.57
C GLN A 116 -4.13 -4.95 -14.03
N ILE A 117 -3.37 -5.62 -13.16
CA ILE A 117 -2.79 -6.94 -13.45
C ILE A 117 -3.89 -7.97 -13.74
N LEU A 118 -4.98 -7.95 -12.97
CA LEU A 118 -6.14 -8.82 -13.20
C LEU A 118 -6.82 -8.55 -14.55
N ARG A 119 -6.96 -7.28 -14.94
CA ARG A 119 -7.54 -6.89 -16.24
C ARG A 119 -6.64 -7.37 -17.39
N GLU A 120 -5.34 -7.11 -17.31
CA GLU A 120 -4.38 -7.55 -18.33
C GLU A 120 -4.35 -9.07 -18.49
N ALA A 121 -4.43 -9.82 -17.39
CA ALA A 121 -4.50 -11.28 -17.45
C ALA A 121 -5.78 -11.79 -18.12
N LYS A 122 -6.92 -11.13 -17.86
CA LYS A 122 -8.19 -11.45 -18.53
C LYS A 122 -8.13 -11.18 -20.03
N ASP A 123 -7.55 -10.06 -20.43
CA ASP A 123 -7.46 -9.67 -21.85
C ASP A 123 -6.46 -10.53 -22.63
N SER A 124 -5.52 -11.17 -21.92
CA SER A 124 -4.50 -12.05 -22.49
C SER A 124 -4.89 -13.53 -22.54
N GLU A 125 -6.03 -13.92 -21.96
CA GLU A 125 -6.53 -15.30 -22.09
C GLU A 125 -6.91 -15.55 -23.56
N PRO A 126 -6.36 -16.60 -24.20
CA PRO A 126 -6.74 -16.93 -25.58
C PRO A 126 -8.25 -17.18 -25.61
N GLN A 127 -8.93 -16.41 -26.46
CA GLN A 127 -10.35 -16.59 -26.73
C GLN A 127 -10.55 -18.07 -27.06
N ASN A 128 -11.46 -18.73 -26.34
CA ASN A 128 -11.77 -20.16 -26.51
C ASN A 128 -12.47 -20.34 -27.86
N VAL A 129 -11.74 -20.13 -28.96
CA VAL A 129 -12.22 -20.32 -30.32
C VAL A 129 -12.25 -21.83 -30.51
N PRO A 130 -13.43 -22.44 -30.71
CA PRO A 130 -13.51 -23.87 -30.92
C PRO A 130 -12.65 -24.27 -32.14
N PRO A 131 -11.96 -25.42 -32.08
CA PRO A 131 -11.10 -25.87 -33.17
C PRO A 131 -11.95 -25.96 -34.44
N LYS A 132 -11.51 -25.27 -35.51
CA LYS A 132 -12.13 -25.43 -36.82
C LYS A 132 -11.75 -26.83 -37.33
N LEU A 133 -12.74 -27.70 -37.47
CA LEU A 133 -12.60 -28.96 -38.18
C LEU A 133 -12.39 -28.59 -39.67
N SER A 134 -11.15 -28.72 -40.14
CA SER A 134 -10.80 -28.69 -41.57
C SER A 134 -11.08 -30.05 -42.20
#